data_AF-A0A519EF68-F1
#
_entry.id   AF-A0A519EF68-F1
#
_cell.length_a   1.000
_cell.length_b   1.000
_cell.length_c   1.000
_cell.angle_alpha   90.00
_cell.angle_beta   90.00
_cell.angle_gamma   90.00
#
_symmetry.space_group_name_H-M   'P 1'
#
loop_
_entity.id
_entity.type
_entity.pdbx_description
1 polymer ?
#
loop_
_entity_poly.entity_id
_entity_poly.type
_entity_poly.pdbx_seq_one_letter_code
_entity_poly.pdbx_strand_id
1 'polypeptide(L)'
;MRIVLRIFLALLCTAVLLVVLSPLWMYALGLSFIEGRPERPTVMASTDDQTHVWQFAGGNGVPIVESTNPYRFVLDLWQHTDTRPGERVAMWVAGDYVVDHQQKRGMGGWHLANAALTIWLARNWSTEELLSAASRSPRVLRGMEQKARRTRDRASNE
;
A
#
# COMPACT_ATOMS: atom_id res chain seq x y z
N MET A 1 33.83 36.55 4.99
CA MET A 1 32.95 35.75 5.88
C MET A 1 31.46 35.79 5.50
N ARG A 2 30.81 36.96 5.35
CA ARG A 2 29.35 37.04 5.10
C ARG A 2 28.87 36.32 3.82
N ILE A 3 29.65 36.36 2.74
CA ILE A 3 29.30 35.69 1.47
C ILE A 3 29.39 34.16 1.61
N VAL A 4 30.45 33.65 2.23
CA VAL A 4 30.63 32.20 2.48
C VAL A 4 29.50 31.66 3.35
N LEU A 5 29.10 32.39 4.40
CA LEU A 5 27.95 32.02 5.24
C LEU A 5 26.64 31.97 4.45
N ARG A 6 26.39 32.94 3.56
CA ARG A 6 25.20 32.95 2.71
C ARG A 6 25.17 31.76 1.75
N ILE A 7 26.31 31.41 1.16
CA ILE A 7 26.43 30.24 0.28
C ILE A 7 26.15 28.96 1.06
N PHE A 8 26.75 28.81 2.25
CA PHE A 8 26.52 27.65 3.09
C PHE A 8 25.05 27.51 3.49
N LEU A 9 24.40 28.61 3.91
CA LEU A 9 22.97 28.62 4.24
C LEU A 9 22.10 28.27 3.04
N ALA A 10 22.42 28.79 1.85
CA ALA A 10 21.68 28.46 0.62
C ALA A 10 21.79 26.97 0.27
N LEU A 11 22.99 26.38 0.41
CA LEU A 11 23.20 24.95 0.20
C LEU A 11 22.43 24.11 1.22
N LEU A 12 22.46 24.49 2.50
CA LEU A 12 21.73 23.80 3.56
C LEU A 12 20.21 23.86 3.31
N CYS A 13 19.66 25.03 2.99
CA CYS A 13 18.25 25.18 2.65
C CYS A 13 17.86 24.33 1.43
N THR A 14 18.72 24.28 0.41
CA THR A 14 18.50 23.46 -0.78
C THR A 14 18.49 21.97 -0.43
N ALA A 15 19.44 21.51 0.37
CA ALA A 15 19.49 20.12 0.82
C ALA A 15 18.25 19.72 1.63
N VAL A 16 17.82 20.57 2.57
CA VAL A 16 16.59 20.35 3.34
C VAL A 16 15.36 20.28 2.42
N LEU A 17 15.27 21.19 1.45
CA LEU A 17 14.15 21.20 0.51
C LEU A 17 14.09 19.91 -0.33
N LEU A 18 15.24 19.41 -0.80
CA LEU A 18 15.31 18.15 -1.54
C LEU A 18 14.84 16.96 -0.68
N VAL A 19 15.25 16.89 0.58
CA VAL A 19 14.81 15.84 1.50
C VAL A 19 13.31 15.92 1.74
N VAL A 20 12.77 17.11 2.03
CA VAL A 20 11.33 17.31 2.28
C VAL A 20 10.49 17.03 1.05
N LEU A 21 10.97 17.32 -0.16
CA LEU A 21 10.21 17.05 -1.38
C LEU A 21 10.36 15.60 -1.86
N SER A 22 11.37 14.86 -1.41
CA SER A 22 11.67 13.51 -1.89
C SER A 22 10.49 12.52 -1.82
N PRO A 23 9.64 12.47 -0.76
CA PRO A 23 8.53 11.51 -0.72
C PRO A 23 7.47 11.79 -1.80
N LEU A 24 7.22 13.08 -2.09
CA LEU A 24 6.29 13.47 -3.14
C LEU A 24 6.82 13.11 -4.53
N TRP A 25 8.11 13.34 -4.77
CA TRP A 25 8.76 12.96 -6.02
C TRP A 25 8.77 11.45 -6.22
N MET A 26 9.09 10.68 -5.18
CA MET A 26 9.07 9.22 -5.21
C MET A 26 7.66 8.67 -5.47
N TYR A 27 6.64 9.28 -4.86
CA TYR A 27 5.24 8.95 -5.11
C TYR A 27 4.84 9.22 -6.56
N ALA A 28 5.16 10.40 -7.10
CA ALA A 28 4.88 10.73 -8.49
C ALA A 28 5.63 9.81 -9.47
N LEU A 29 6.90 9.50 -9.16
CA LEU A 29 7.72 8.61 -9.95
C LEU A 29 7.16 7.18 -9.95
N GLY A 30 6.79 6.64 -8.79
CA GLY A 30 6.18 5.31 -8.70
C GLY A 30 4.86 5.20 -9.47
N LEU A 31 4.01 6.23 -9.39
CA LEU A 31 2.77 6.27 -10.17
C LEU A 31 2.99 6.38 -11.69
N SER A 32 4.15 6.88 -12.14
CA SER A 32 4.50 6.95 -13.56
C SER A 32 5.02 5.62 -14.12
N PHE A 33 5.31 4.63 -13.26
CA PHE A 33 5.75 3.30 -13.71
C PHE A 33 4.58 2.36 -14.05
N ILE A 34 3.36 2.81 -13.83
CA ILE A 34 2.14 2.03 -13.94
C ILE A 34 1.27 2.64 -15.03
N GLU A 35 0.82 1.81 -15.97
CA GLU A 35 -0.14 2.21 -16.98
C GLU A 35 -1.54 2.27 -16.38
N GLY A 36 -2.19 3.43 -16.45
CA GLY A 36 -3.56 3.60 -15.97
C GLY A 36 -3.70 3.50 -14.44
N ARG A 37 -4.92 3.21 -13.98
CA ARG A 37 -5.25 2.98 -12.56
C ARG A 37 -6.22 1.81 -12.46
N PRO A 38 -6.25 1.09 -11.33
CA PRO A 38 -7.24 0.06 -11.09
C PRO A 38 -8.65 0.64 -11.26
N GLU A 39 -9.52 -0.11 -11.94
CA GLU A 39 -10.93 0.23 -12.00
C GLU A 39 -11.59 -0.08 -10.66
N ARG A 40 -12.53 0.78 -10.25
CA ARG A 40 -13.30 0.57 -9.03
C ARG A 40 -14.18 -0.67 -9.17
N PRO A 41 -14.40 -1.45 -8.10
CA PRO A 41 -15.34 -2.57 -8.14
C PRO A 41 -16.74 -2.07 -8.50
N THR A 42 -17.30 -2.60 -9.59
CA THR A 42 -18.69 -2.32 -10.00
C THR A 42 -19.70 -3.08 -9.16
N VAL A 43 -19.29 -4.25 -8.65
CA VAL A 43 -20.05 -5.08 -7.71
C VAL A 43 -19.28 -5.10 -6.39
N MET A 44 -19.94 -4.79 -5.29
CA MET A 44 -19.36 -4.92 -3.95
C MET A 44 -19.43 -6.36 -3.47
N ALA A 45 -18.41 -6.80 -2.73
CA ALA A 45 -18.43 -8.09 -2.07
C ALA A 45 -19.45 -8.08 -0.93
N SER A 46 -19.92 -9.26 -0.51
CA SER A 46 -20.83 -9.36 0.63
C SER A 46 -20.15 -8.86 1.90
N THR A 47 -20.93 -8.43 2.90
CA THR A 47 -20.39 -7.99 4.20
C THR A 47 -19.57 -9.09 4.87
N ASP A 48 -19.94 -10.36 4.67
CA ASP A 48 -19.22 -11.51 5.19
C ASP A 48 -17.83 -11.66 4.54
N ASP A 49 -17.76 -11.57 3.21
CA ASP A 49 -16.49 -11.60 2.47
C ASP A 49 -15.58 -10.45 2.87
N GLN A 50 -16.12 -9.24 3.00
CA GLN A 50 -15.36 -8.06 3.43
C GLN A 50 -14.81 -8.25 4.86
N THR A 51 -15.60 -8.85 5.74
CA THR A 51 -15.19 -9.17 7.12
C THR A 51 -14.09 -10.22 7.14
N HIS A 52 -14.20 -11.28 6.33
CA HIS A 52 -13.16 -12.30 6.21
C HIS A 52 -11.85 -11.73 5.69
N VAL A 53 -11.89 -10.87 4.66
CA VAL A 53 -10.69 -10.18 4.16
C VAL A 53 -10.08 -9.29 5.25
N TRP A 54 -10.90 -8.54 5.98
CA TRP A 54 -10.44 -7.68 7.07
C TRP A 54 -9.72 -8.46 8.17
N GLN A 55 -10.32 -9.57 8.63
CA GLN A 55 -9.72 -10.46 9.62
C GLN A 55 -8.45 -11.13 9.09
N PHE A 56 -8.42 -11.51 7.82
CA PHE A 56 -7.23 -12.06 7.19
C PHE A 56 -6.09 -11.03 7.14
N ALA A 57 -6.41 -9.75 6.98
CA ALA A 57 -5.44 -8.65 7.06
C ALA A 57 -4.96 -8.34 8.49
N GLY A 58 -5.49 -9.03 9.51
CA GLY A 58 -5.20 -8.81 10.93
C GLY A 58 -6.09 -7.73 11.58
N GLY A 59 -7.15 -7.31 10.89
CA GLY A 59 -8.12 -6.36 11.40
C GLY A 59 -9.11 -6.99 12.37
N ASN A 60 -9.51 -6.21 13.38
CA ASN A 60 -10.57 -6.57 14.33
C ASN A 60 -11.65 -5.47 14.33
N GLY A 61 -12.89 -5.83 14.64
CA GLY A 61 -14.00 -4.87 14.70
C GLY A 61 -14.42 -4.34 13.33
N VAL A 62 -14.97 -3.11 13.30
CA VAL A 62 -15.46 -2.47 12.08
C VAL A 62 -14.28 -2.18 11.14
N PRO A 63 -14.33 -2.63 9.87
CA PRO A 63 -13.27 -2.34 8.92
C PRO A 63 -13.15 -0.84 8.64
N ILE A 64 -11.94 -0.30 8.79
CA ILE A 64 -11.63 1.10 8.48
C ILE A 64 -10.25 1.14 7.81
N VAL A 65 -10.21 1.54 6.54
CA VAL A 65 -8.95 1.85 5.86
C VAL A 65 -8.65 3.33 6.07
N GLU A 66 -7.55 3.60 6.76
CA GLU A 66 -7.10 4.97 7.01
C GLU A 66 -6.47 5.57 5.75
N SER A 67 -6.82 6.82 5.46
CA SER A 67 -6.11 7.56 4.41
C SER A 67 -4.64 7.75 4.78
N THR A 68 -3.76 7.43 3.84
CA THR A 68 -2.31 7.58 4.00
C THR A 68 -1.74 8.64 3.05
N ASN A 69 -0.51 9.07 3.29
CA ASN A 69 0.20 10.01 2.43
C ASN A 69 1.69 9.64 2.32
N PRO A 70 2.43 10.15 1.32
CA PRO A 70 3.84 9.78 1.12
C PRO A 70 4.72 10.04 2.35
N TYR A 71 4.45 11.09 3.12
CA TYR A 71 5.21 11.39 4.33
C TYR A 71 4.91 10.39 5.45
N ARG A 72 3.64 10.09 5.68
CA ARG A 72 3.21 9.10 6.68
C ARG A 72 3.78 7.73 6.36
N PHE A 73 3.72 7.30 5.10
CA PHE A 73 4.28 6.03 4.65
C PHE A 73 5.80 5.95 4.91
N VAL A 74 6.54 7.03 4.60
CA VAL A 74 7.99 7.10 4.89
C VAL A 74 8.28 7.10 6.39
N LEU A 75 7.46 7.78 7.19
CA LEU A 75 7.59 7.79 8.66
C LEU A 75 7.33 6.40 9.25
N ASP A 76 6.26 5.73 8.82
CA ASP A 76 5.92 4.37 9.27
C ASP A 76 7.05 3.38 8.93
N LEU A 77 7.65 3.52 7.74
CA LEU A 77 8.82 2.73 7.31
C LEU A 77 10.07 3.04 8.17
N TRP A 78 10.34 4.31 8.44
CA TRP A 78 11.49 4.73 9.27
C TRP A 78 11.34 4.24 10.72
N GLN A 79 10.11 4.28 11.25
CA GLN A 79 9.78 3.83 12.60
C GLN A 79 9.62 2.32 12.72
N HIS A 80 9.73 1.57 11.62
CA HIS A 80 9.52 0.12 11.59
C HIS A 80 8.16 -0.28 12.19
N THR A 81 7.13 0.53 11.89
CA THR A 81 5.77 0.26 12.37
C THR A 81 5.19 -0.94 11.62
N ASP A 82 4.45 -1.79 12.33
CA ASP A 82 3.73 -2.89 11.69
C ASP A 82 2.72 -2.37 10.66
N THR A 83 2.67 -3.03 9.50
CA THR A 83 1.70 -2.70 8.44
C THR A 83 0.28 -2.87 8.97
N ARG A 84 -0.48 -1.77 8.95
CA ARG A 84 -1.87 -1.74 9.42
C ARG A 84 -2.76 -2.62 8.53
N PRO A 85 -3.85 -3.20 9.06
CA PRO A 85 -4.73 -4.05 8.25
C PRO A 85 -5.24 -3.37 6.98
N GLY A 86 -5.67 -2.10 7.07
CA GLY A 86 -6.14 -1.36 5.90
C GLY A 86 -5.05 -1.07 4.86
N GLU A 87 -3.83 -0.81 5.30
CA GLU A 87 -2.67 -0.64 4.41
C GLU A 87 -2.33 -1.96 3.71
N ARG A 88 -2.39 -3.08 4.44
CA ARG A 88 -2.16 -4.43 3.89
C ARG A 88 -3.19 -4.78 2.81
N VAL A 89 -4.47 -4.46 3.03
CA VAL A 89 -5.54 -4.61 2.04
C VAL A 89 -5.23 -3.79 0.78
N ALA A 90 -4.90 -2.51 0.93
CA ALA A 90 -4.52 -1.66 -0.19
C ALA A 90 -3.27 -2.17 -0.93
N MET A 91 -2.29 -2.71 -0.20
CA MET A 91 -1.07 -3.28 -0.76
C MET A 91 -1.33 -4.55 -1.58
N TRP A 92 -2.30 -5.37 -1.21
CA TRP A 92 -2.70 -6.53 -2.01
C TRP A 92 -3.33 -6.12 -3.34
N VAL A 93 -4.27 -5.17 -3.30
CA VAL A 93 -4.93 -4.63 -4.50
C VAL A 93 -3.91 -3.94 -5.42
N ALA A 94 -3.04 -3.11 -4.85
CA ALA A 94 -1.96 -2.46 -5.59
C ALA A 94 -1.02 -3.49 -6.22
N GLY A 95 -0.62 -4.50 -5.45
CA GLY A 95 0.34 -5.51 -5.90
C GLY A 95 -0.19 -6.31 -7.07
N ASP A 96 -1.45 -6.73 -7.04
CA ASP A 96 -2.06 -7.48 -8.14
C ASP A 96 -2.12 -6.63 -9.41
N TYR A 97 -2.52 -5.37 -9.30
CA TYR A 97 -2.55 -4.48 -10.45
C TYR A 97 -1.15 -4.21 -11.04
N VAL A 98 -0.16 -3.93 -10.19
CA VAL A 98 1.21 -3.59 -10.62
C VAL A 98 1.86 -4.75 -11.36
N VAL A 99 1.61 -6.00 -10.95
CA VAL A 99 2.18 -7.17 -11.64
C VAL A 99 1.79 -7.19 -13.13
N ASP A 100 0.57 -6.77 -13.45
CA ASP A 100 0.04 -6.82 -14.82
C ASP A 100 0.27 -5.52 -15.61
N HIS A 101 0.47 -4.37 -14.93
CA HIS A 101 0.46 -3.03 -15.56
C HIS A 101 1.77 -2.24 -15.43
N GLN A 102 2.83 -2.86 -14.92
CA GLN A 102 4.11 -2.18 -14.77
C GLN A 102 4.91 -2.15 -16.07
N GLN A 103 5.46 -0.98 -16.41
CA GLN A 103 6.32 -0.77 -17.58
C GLN A 103 7.75 -1.33 -17.40
N LYS A 104 7.91 -2.67 -17.37
CA LYS A 104 9.18 -3.42 -17.35
C LYS A 104 10.34 -2.73 -16.60
N ARG A 105 10.10 -2.31 -15.35
CA ARG A 105 11.16 -1.79 -14.47
C ARG A 105 11.47 -2.86 -13.44
N GLY A 106 12.75 -3.12 -13.17
CA GLY A 106 13.18 -4.19 -12.26
C GLY A 106 12.62 -4.05 -10.83
N MET A 107 13.08 -4.92 -9.93
CA MET A 107 12.52 -5.07 -8.56
C MET A 107 12.30 -3.74 -7.81
N GLY A 108 13.26 -2.82 -7.86
CA GLY A 108 13.11 -1.51 -7.19
C GLY A 108 11.97 -0.65 -7.76
N GLY A 109 11.76 -0.71 -9.08
CA GLY A 109 10.63 -0.05 -9.72
C GLY A 109 9.29 -0.69 -9.32
N TRP A 110 9.26 -2.00 -9.14
CA TRP A 110 8.07 -2.72 -8.68
C TRP A 110 7.68 -2.29 -7.26
N HIS A 111 8.64 -2.23 -6.33
CA HIS A 111 8.38 -1.77 -4.97
C HIS A 111 7.90 -0.31 -4.93
N LEU A 112 8.52 0.57 -5.72
CA LEU A 112 8.15 1.98 -5.78
C LEU A 112 6.75 2.18 -6.37
N ALA A 113 6.43 1.46 -7.45
CA ALA A 113 5.11 1.43 -8.06
C ALA A 113 4.05 0.92 -7.08
N ASN A 114 4.33 -0.21 -6.42
CA ASN A 114 3.42 -0.81 -5.46
C ASN A 114 3.14 0.11 -4.27
N ALA A 115 4.18 0.74 -3.68
CA ALA A 115 4.01 1.69 -2.58
C ALA A 115 3.21 2.93 -3.02
N ALA A 116 3.54 3.50 -4.19
CA ALA A 116 2.84 4.66 -4.70
C ALA A 116 1.35 4.37 -5.00
N LEU A 117 1.05 3.22 -5.59
CA LEU A 117 -0.33 2.82 -5.86
C LEU A 117 -1.09 2.47 -4.57
N THR A 118 -0.43 1.88 -3.57
CA THR A 118 -1.01 1.64 -2.24
C THR A 118 -1.47 2.96 -1.60
N ILE A 119 -0.60 3.99 -1.64
CA ILE A 119 -0.94 5.34 -1.13
C ILE A 119 -2.10 5.95 -1.94
N TRP A 120 -2.08 5.83 -3.26
CA TRP A 120 -3.14 6.37 -4.12
C TRP A 120 -4.49 5.68 -3.82
N LEU A 121 -4.52 4.36 -3.68
CA LEU A 121 -5.73 3.60 -3.38
C LEU A 121 -6.32 3.99 -2.02
N ALA A 122 -5.51 3.98 -0.96
CA ALA A 122 -5.95 4.37 0.38
C ALA A 122 -6.45 5.84 0.47
N ARG A 123 -6.11 6.69 -0.51
CA ARG A 123 -6.62 8.07 -0.60
C ARG A 123 -7.90 8.22 -1.41
N ASN A 124 -8.10 7.38 -2.41
CA ASN A 124 -9.11 7.61 -3.44
C ASN A 124 -10.26 6.60 -3.41
N TRP A 125 -10.07 5.46 -2.74
CA TRP A 125 -11.07 4.40 -2.62
C TRP A 125 -11.62 4.33 -1.21
N SER A 126 -12.88 3.93 -1.09
CA SER A 126 -13.51 3.63 0.19
C SER A 126 -13.00 2.31 0.78
N THR A 127 -13.26 2.09 2.07
CA THR A 127 -12.95 0.84 2.74
C THR A 127 -13.63 -0.35 2.05
N GLU A 128 -14.89 -0.19 1.68
CA GLU A 128 -15.72 -1.22 1.04
C GLU A 128 -15.22 -1.53 -0.38
N GLU A 129 -14.82 -0.49 -1.14
CA GLU A 129 -14.20 -0.66 -2.47
C GLU A 129 -12.89 -1.47 -2.35
N LEU A 130 -12.04 -1.14 -1.38
CA LEU A 130 -10.78 -1.84 -1.15
C LEU A 130 -10.97 -3.30 -0.72
N LEU A 131 -11.86 -3.55 0.23
CA LEU A 131 -12.17 -4.91 0.70
C LEU A 131 -12.83 -5.74 -0.40
N SER A 132 -13.70 -5.13 -1.20
CA SER A 132 -14.35 -5.80 -2.34
C SER A 132 -13.37 -6.14 -3.47
N ALA A 133 -12.36 -5.31 -3.70
CA ALA A 133 -11.29 -5.64 -4.64
C ALA A 133 -10.37 -6.73 -4.07
N ALA A 134 -10.01 -6.62 -2.79
CA ALA A 134 -9.14 -7.58 -2.13
C ALA A 134 -9.77 -8.97 -1.99
N SER A 135 -11.09 -9.09 -1.84
CA SER A 135 -11.77 -10.40 -1.81
C SER A 135 -11.63 -11.19 -3.12
N ARG A 136 -11.32 -10.50 -4.23
CA ARG A 136 -11.07 -11.09 -5.54
C ARG A 136 -9.59 -11.29 -5.84
N SER A 137 -8.71 -10.84 -4.95
CA SER A 137 -7.27 -10.96 -5.13
C SER A 137 -6.85 -12.44 -5.12
N PRO A 138 -6.15 -12.94 -6.16
CA PRO A 138 -5.63 -14.30 -6.18
C PRO A 138 -4.64 -14.59 -5.04
N ARG A 139 -3.98 -13.57 -4.48
CA ARG A 139 -3.10 -13.74 -3.30
C ARG A 139 -3.91 -13.95 -2.04
N VAL A 140 -4.96 -13.15 -1.86
CA VAL A 140 -5.83 -13.20 -0.67
C VAL A 140 -6.59 -14.52 -0.62
N LEU A 141 -7.20 -14.93 -1.74
CA LEU A 141 -7.91 -16.21 -1.85
C LEU A 141 -7.01 -17.40 -1.49
N ARG A 142 -5.83 -17.50 -2.14
CA ARG A 142 -4.86 -18.57 -1.85
C ARG A 142 -4.39 -18.54 -0.39
N GLY A 143 -4.15 -17.35 0.17
CA GLY A 143 -3.72 -17.18 1.55
C GLY A 143 -4.78 -17.65 2.55
N MET A 144 -6.04 -17.31 2.31
CA MET A 144 -7.17 -17.75 3.15
C MET A 144 -7.38 -19.26 3.06
N GLU A 145 -7.32 -19.84 1.87
CA GLU A 145 -7.41 -21.30 1.68
C GLU A 145 -6.31 -22.05 2.44
N GLN A 146 -5.06 -21.58 2.33
CA GLN A 146 -3.94 -22.18 3.06
C GLN A 146 -4.11 -22.08 4.58
N LYS A 147 -4.60 -20.94 5.08
CA LYS A 147 -4.90 -20.76 6.51
C LYS A 147 -5.99 -21.74 6.95
N ALA A 148 -7.07 -21.88 6.18
CA ALA A 148 -8.16 -22.80 6.48
C ALA A 148 -7.71 -24.26 6.52
N ARG A 149 -6.87 -24.68 5.56
CA ARG A 149 -6.27 -26.02 5.55
C ARG A 149 -5.46 -26.30 6.81
N ARG A 150 -4.56 -25.38 7.20
CA ARG A 150 -3.74 -25.53 8.41
C ARG A 150 -4.58 -25.65 9.69
N THR A 151 -5.67 -24.88 9.81
CA THR A 151 -6.56 -24.98 10.97
C THR A 151 -7.27 -26.33 11.01
N ARG A 152 -7.72 -26.85 9.85
CA ARG A 152 -8.35 -28.17 9.75
C ARG A 152 -7.39 -29.29 10.13
N ASP A 153 -6.17 -29.28 9.59
CA ASP A 153 -5.15 -30.30 9.85
C ASP A 153 -4.74 -30.32 11.33
N ARG A 154 -4.72 -29.15 11.98
CA ARG A 154 -4.48 -29.04 13.42
C ARG A 154 -5.62 -29.65 14.23
N ALA A 155 -6.87 -29.35 13.88
CA ALA A 155 -8.04 -29.88 14.58
C ALA A 155 -8.21 -31.39 14.40
N SER A 156 -7.68 -32.00 13.35
CA SER A 156 -7.69 -33.47 13.17
C SER A 156 -6.58 -34.20 13.93
N ASN A 157 -5.58 -33.48 14.44
CA ASN A 157 -4.44 -34.03 15.19
C ASN A 157 -4.57 -33.81 16.71
N GLU A 158 -5.65 -33.15 17.15
CA GLU A 158 -6.04 -32.96 18.55
C GLU A 158 -7.16 -33.96 18.91
#